data_AF-A0A7W0QSN6-F1
#
_entry.id   AF-A0A7W0QSN6-F1
#
_cell.length_a   1.000
_cell.length_b   1.000
_cell.length_c   1.000
_cell.angle_alpha   90.00
_cell.angle_beta   90.00
_cell.angle_gamma   90.00
#
_symmetry.space_group_name_H-M   'P 1'
#
loop_
_entity.id
_entity.type
_entity.pdbx_description
1 polymer ?
#
loop_
_entity_poly.entity_id
_entity_poly.type
_entity_poly.pdbx_seq_one_letter_code
_entity_poly.pdbx_strand_id
1 'polypeptide(L)'
;MSEHTREATREQSRHLREQPPISTRAPGDHRTGRREVELYVRTYTTLLQSSGAVGVSSLEPAHYTADSSLHAGAEEPKPDLNAFLYSANRIPACIVEIQHIVLGQTRHAFVRAGYDELDSWELAWAPGRRRRWHWNGKDILAAYIASASDLDDLIPSIVAYQIEWNKMHHLLRAAPQAQ
;
A
#
# COMPACT_ATOMS: atom_id res chain seq x y z
N MET A 1 21.93 53.58 18.43
CA MET A 1 20.82 52.62 18.23
C MET A 1 20.90 52.16 16.79
N SER A 2 21.41 50.95 16.61
CA SER A 2 22.30 50.57 15.52
C SER A 2 21.58 50.12 14.24
N GLU A 3 22.11 50.56 13.10
CA GLU A 3 21.63 50.24 11.73
C GLU A 3 21.69 48.74 11.39
N HIS A 4 22.47 47.94 12.13
CA HIS A 4 22.60 46.51 11.89
C HIS A 4 21.32 45.67 12.10
N THR A 5 20.35 46.15 12.89
CA THR A 5 19.11 45.38 13.15
C THR A 5 18.10 45.50 11.99
N ARG A 6 18.25 46.51 11.12
CA ARG A 6 17.31 46.72 10.00
C ARG A 6 17.62 45.86 8.77
N GLU A 7 18.87 45.41 8.62
CA GLU A 7 19.31 44.63 7.46
C GLU A 7 18.94 43.15 7.57
N ALA A 8 19.10 42.56 8.77
CA ALA A 8 18.73 41.16 9.05
C ALA A 8 17.23 40.87 8.84
N THR A 9 16.37 41.87 9.05
CA THR A 9 14.92 41.71 8.87
C THR A 9 14.52 41.72 7.37
N ARG A 10 15.36 42.33 6.51
CA ARG A 10 15.08 42.48 5.07
C ARG A 10 15.48 41.25 4.25
N GLU A 11 16.53 40.55 4.65
CA GLU A 11 16.94 39.28 4.00
C GLU A 11 16.02 38.12 4.38
N GLN A 12 15.55 38.05 5.63
CA GLN A 12 14.63 37.00 6.08
C GLN A 12 13.24 37.10 5.41
N SER A 13 12.84 38.33 5.05
CA SER A 13 11.62 38.61 4.29
C SER A 13 11.72 38.24 2.81
N ARG A 14 12.94 38.03 2.29
CA ARG A 14 13.19 37.65 0.89
C ARG A 14 13.19 36.13 0.69
N HIS A 15 13.61 35.36 1.69
CA HIS A 15 13.56 33.89 1.66
C HIS A 15 12.18 33.28 1.89
N LEU A 16 11.20 34.05 2.40
CA LEU A 16 9.83 33.57 2.56
C LEU A 16 8.99 33.65 1.25
N ARG A 17 9.57 34.12 0.14
CA ARG A 17 8.87 34.33 -1.15
C ARG A 17 9.11 33.26 -2.22
N GLU A 18 9.87 32.21 -1.92
CA GLU A 18 10.14 31.12 -2.87
C GLU A 18 9.74 29.75 -2.32
N GLN A 19 8.60 29.68 -1.64
CA GLN A 19 7.92 28.39 -1.47
C GLN A 19 7.20 28.07 -2.78
N PRO A 20 7.46 26.92 -3.44
CA PRO A 20 6.64 26.49 -4.56
C PRO A 20 5.19 26.38 -4.08
N PRO A 21 4.20 26.73 -4.92
CA PRO A 21 2.81 26.67 -4.50
C PRO A 21 2.51 25.24 -4.04
N ILE A 22 1.95 25.11 -2.83
CA ILE A 22 1.18 23.92 -2.46
C ILE A 22 0.20 23.71 -3.61
N SER A 23 0.29 22.58 -4.29
CA SER A 23 -0.54 22.25 -5.44
C SER A 23 -2.01 22.23 -5.01
N THR A 24 -2.66 23.39 -5.10
CA THR A 24 -4.09 23.52 -4.85
C THR A 24 -4.79 22.99 -6.09
N ARG A 25 -5.06 21.69 -6.06
CA ARG A 25 -5.84 20.95 -7.06
C ARG A 25 -7.10 21.75 -7.41
N ALA A 26 -7.30 22.06 -8.69
CA ALA A 26 -8.39 22.93 -9.14
C ALA A 26 -9.77 22.32 -8.82
N PRO A 27 -10.84 23.12 -8.59
CA PRO A 27 -12.14 22.62 -8.09
C PRO A 27 -12.91 21.66 -9.01
N GLY A 28 -12.39 21.32 -10.19
CA GLY A 28 -12.95 20.32 -11.11
C GLY A 28 -12.37 18.91 -10.98
N ASP A 29 -11.29 18.73 -10.21
CA ASP A 29 -10.42 17.55 -10.24
C ASP A 29 -10.80 16.45 -9.23
N HIS A 30 -11.59 16.79 -8.21
CA HIS A 30 -12.09 15.82 -7.22
C HIS A 30 -13.00 14.74 -7.83
N ARG A 31 -13.65 15.02 -8.96
CA ARG A 31 -14.50 14.04 -9.67
C ARG A 31 -13.68 13.01 -10.43
N THR A 32 -12.52 13.42 -10.96
CA THR A 32 -11.60 12.53 -11.68
C THR A 32 -10.96 11.55 -10.71
N GLY A 33 -10.39 12.05 -9.59
CA GLY A 33 -9.80 11.18 -8.56
C GLY A 33 -10.81 10.20 -7.94
N ARG A 34 -12.06 10.63 -7.70
CA ARG A 34 -13.11 9.71 -7.21
C ARG A 34 -13.42 8.60 -8.22
N ARG A 35 -13.51 8.94 -9.51
CA ARG A 35 -13.77 7.96 -10.58
C ARG A 35 -12.65 6.94 -10.69
N GLU A 36 -11.39 7.37 -10.56
CA GLU A 36 -10.23 6.49 -10.62
C GLU A 36 -10.20 5.51 -9.45
N VAL A 37 -10.51 5.99 -8.23
CA VAL A 37 -10.69 5.14 -7.06
C VAL A 37 -11.83 4.13 -7.24
N GLU A 38 -12.99 4.56 -7.76
CA GLU A 38 -14.12 3.66 -8.05
C GLU A 38 -13.74 2.58 -9.08
N LEU A 39 -12.97 2.94 -10.11
CA LEU A 39 -12.45 2.00 -11.10
C LEU A 39 -11.48 1.00 -10.46
N TYR A 40 -10.63 1.44 -9.55
CA TYR A 40 -9.72 0.55 -8.83
C TYR A 40 -10.48 -0.44 -7.93
N VAL A 41 -11.48 0.05 -7.19
CA VAL A 41 -12.39 -0.78 -6.38
C VAL A 41 -13.08 -1.85 -7.20
N ARG A 42 -13.63 -1.44 -8.36
CA ARG A 42 -14.26 -2.37 -9.30
C ARG A 42 -13.26 -3.38 -9.85
N THR A 43 -12.04 -2.96 -10.14
CA THR A 43 -10.99 -3.82 -10.70
C THR A 43 -10.63 -4.95 -9.75
N TYR A 44 -10.26 -4.63 -8.50
CA TYR A 44 -9.90 -5.68 -7.56
C TYR A 44 -11.11 -6.55 -7.19
N THR A 45 -12.32 -5.98 -7.08
CA THR A 45 -13.53 -6.75 -6.75
C THR A 45 -13.84 -7.76 -7.85
N THR A 46 -13.72 -7.36 -9.11
CA THR A 46 -13.96 -8.24 -10.27
C THR A 46 -12.91 -9.34 -10.34
N LEU A 47 -11.63 -9.01 -10.14
CA LEU A 47 -10.55 -9.99 -10.16
C LEU A 47 -10.69 -11.02 -9.03
N LEU A 48 -11.04 -10.60 -7.82
CA LEU A 48 -11.26 -11.50 -6.68
C LEU A 48 -12.51 -12.37 -6.82
N GLN A 49 -13.48 -11.97 -7.64
CA GLN A 49 -14.64 -12.80 -8.00
C GLN A 49 -14.33 -13.81 -9.11
N SER A 50 -13.23 -13.64 -9.84
CA SER A 50 -12.80 -14.58 -10.86
C SER A 50 -12.25 -15.88 -10.26
N SER A 51 -12.33 -16.99 -11.00
CA SER A 51 -11.79 -18.27 -10.56
C SER A 51 -10.26 -18.30 -10.69
N GLY A 52 -9.56 -18.63 -9.61
CA GLY A 52 -8.11 -18.86 -9.61
C GLY A 52 -7.33 -17.79 -8.86
N ALA A 53 -6.02 -18.01 -8.76
CA ALA A 53 -5.12 -17.05 -8.13
C ALA A 53 -4.84 -15.88 -9.08
N VAL A 54 -4.93 -14.66 -8.56
CA VAL A 54 -4.58 -13.43 -9.29
C VAL A 54 -3.27 -12.90 -8.71
N GLY A 55 -2.29 -12.64 -9.59
CA GLY A 55 -1.05 -12.01 -9.18
C GLY A 55 -1.29 -10.59 -8.69
N VAL A 56 -0.66 -10.21 -7.58
CA VAL A 56 -0.75 -8.83 -7.04
C VAL A 56 -0.30 -7.80 -8.08
N SER A 57 0.67 -8.16 -8.95
CA SER A 57 1.14 -7.30 -10.03
C SER A 57 0.06 -6.95 -11.06
N SER A 58 -0.98 -7.78 -11.22
CA SER A 58 -2.11 -7.47 -12.10
C SER A 58 -2.95 -6.28 -11.62
N LEU A 59 -2.82 -5.90 -10.35
CA LEU A 59 -3.50 -4.76 -9.75
C LEU A 59 -2.68 -3.47 -9.82
N GLU A 60 -1.39 -3.54 -10.12
CA GLU A 60 -0.50 -2.36 -10.15
C GLU A 60 -0.95 -1.29 -11.14
N PRO A 61 -1.34 -1.59 -12.41
CA PRO A 61 -1.76 -0.55 -13.34
C PRO A 61 -2.98 0.24 -12.85
N ALA A 62 -3.94 -0.45 -12.24
CA ALA A 62 -5.11 0.19 -11.66
C ALA A 62 -4.76 0.95 -10.38
N HIS A 63 -3.78 0.49 -9.61
CA HIS A 63 -3.27 1.19 -8.43
C HIS A 63 -2.55 2.49 -8.78
N TYR A 64 -1.71 2.49 -9.82
CA TYR A 64 -1.07 3.71 -10.34
C TYR A 64 -2.12 4.71 -10.82
N THR A 65 -3.09 4.23 -11.62
CA THR A 65 -4.18 5.08 -12.15
C THR A 65 -5.06 5.65 -11.04
N ALA A 66 -5.23 4.95 -9.91
CA ALA A 66 -6.00 5.43 -8.78
C ALA A 66 -5.39 6.67 -8.10
N ASP A 67 -4.08 6.91 -8.32
CA ASP A 67 -3.31 8.04 -7.78
C ASP A 67 -3.62 8.29 -6.29
N SER A 68 -3.42 7.23 -5.49
CA SER A 68 -3.76 7.27 -4.07
C SER A 68 -2.87 8.25 -3.32
N SER A 69 -3.48 9.12 -2.51
CA SER A 69 -2.73 10.03 -1.64
C SER A 69 -1.90 9.32 -0.57
N LEU A 70 -2.21 8.05 -0.27
CA LEU A 70 -1.42 7.21 0.65
C LEU A 70 -0.19 6.59 -0.03
N HIS A 71 -0.05 6.75 -1.35
CA HIS A 71 1.03 6.20 -2.14
C HIS A 71 1.40 7.12 -3.31
N ALA A 72 1.72 8.38 -3.00
CA ALA A 72 2.00 9.40 -4.00
C ALA A 72 3.24 9.07 -4.86
N GLY A 73 4.23 8.36 -4.30
CA GLY A 73 5.44 7.96 -5.03
C GLY A 73 5.31 6.66 -5.83
N ALA A 74 4.10 6.14 -6.07
CA ALA A 74 3.91 4.80 -6.64
C ALA A 74 4.62 4.60 -8.00
N GLU A 75 4.60 5.59 -8.89
CA GLU A 75 5.28 5.52 -10.19
C GLU A 75 6.75 5.94 -10.15
N GLU A 76 7.22 6.49 -9.02
CA GLU A 76 8.61 6.94 -8.90
C GLU A 76 9.58 5.76 -8.79
N PRO A 77 10.79 5.85 -9.38
CA PRO A 77 11.80 4.80 -9.22
C PRO A 77 12.36 4.72 -7.80
N LYS A 78 12.26 5.81 -7.03
CA LYS A 78 12.69 5.85 -5.63
C LYS A 78 11.57 5.30 -4.74
N PRO A 79 11.89 4.51 -3.71
CA PRO A 79 10.89 4.04 -2.76
C PRO A 79 10.20 5.19 -2.00
N ASP A 80 8.87 5.14 -1.97
CA ASP A 80 8.01 5.91 -1.07
C ASP A 80 7.97 5.22 0.30
N LEU A 81 8.87 5.63 1.19
CA LEU A 81 8.98 5.05 2.53
C LEU A 81 7.72 5.25 3.37
N ASN A 82 6.94 6.31 3.14
CA ASN A 82 5.72 6.55 3.90
C ASN A 82 4.65 5.51 3.52
N ALA A 83 4.46 5.30 2.22
CA ALA A 83 3.55 4.28 1.70
C ALA A 83 3.97 2.86 2.11
N PHE A 84 5.28 2.58 2.05
CA PHE A 84 5.84 1.31 2.50
C PHE A 84 5.56 1.07 3.99
N LEU A 85 5.90 2.02 4.85
CA LEU A 85 5.68 1.89 6.30
C LEU A 85 4.19 1.80 6.63
N TYR A 86 3.34 2.58 5.97
CA TYR A 86 1.89 2.48 6.13
C TYR A 86 1.42 1.06 5.84
N SER A 87 1.80 0.53 4.69
CA SER A 87 1.42 -0.82 4.23
C SER A 87 1.99 -1.92 5.11
N ALA A 88 3.26 -1.83 5.51
CA ALA A 88 3.91 -2.78 6.42
C ALA A 88 3.24 -2.83 7.80
N ASN A 89 2.59 -1.74 8.23
CA ASN A 89 1.79 -1.74 9.46
C ASN A 89 0.40 -2.39 9.28
N ARG A 90 -0.06 -2.66 8.05
CA ARG A 90 -1.38 -3.25 7.76
C ARG A 90 -1.35 -4.75 7.49
N ILE A 91 -0.17 -5.31 7.25
CA ILE A 91 0.04 -6.73 6.96
C ILE A 91 1.06 -7.36 7.93
N PRO A 92 1.01 -8.68 8.17
CA PRO A 92 1.96 -9.32 9.08
C PRO A 92 3.39 -9.35 8.53
N ALA A 93 4.38 -9.36 9.41
CA ALA A 93 5.80 -9.38 9.03
C ALA A 93 6.20 -10.61 8.20
N CYS A 94 5.50 -11.75 8.39
CA CYS A 94 5.75 -12.97 7.61
C CYS A 94 5.40 -12.82 6.13
N ILE A 95 4.81 -11.70 5.69
CA ILE A 95 4.42 -11.43 4.29
C ILE A 95 5.54 -11.69 3.28
N VAL A 96 6.80 -11.49 3.67
CA VAL A 96 7.98 -11.70 2.82
C VAL A 96 8.20 -13.16 2.42
N GLU A 97 7.61 -14.10 3.16
CA GLU A 97 7.68 -15.55 2.91
C GLU A 97 6.46 -16.07 2.13
N ILE A 98 5.42 -15.25 1.98
CA ILE A 98 4.12 -15.64 1.47
C ILE A 98 4.09 -15.63 -0.07
N GLN A 99 3.57 -16.71 -0.64
CA GLN A 99 3.28 -16.84 -2.07
C GLN A 99 1.78 -16.69 -2.37
N HIS A 100 0.92 -17.07 -1.41
CA HIS A 100 -0.53 -17.01 -1.58
C HIS A 100 -1.22 -16.33 -0.40
N ILE A 101 -2.06 -15.35 -0.71
CA ILE A 101 -2.99 -14.75 0.23
C ILE A 101 -4.39 -15.26 -0.07
N VAL A 102 -5.03 -15.88 0.92
CA VAL A 102 -6.36 -16.46 0.78
C VAL A 102 -7.36 -15.66 1.61
N LEU A 103 -8.37 -15.12 0.95
CA LEU A 103 -9.41 -14.32 1.59
C LEU A 103 -10.73 -15.08 1.59
N GLY A 104 -11.42 -15.10 2.73
CA GLY A 104 -12.69 -15.79 2.88
C GLY A 104 -13.59 -15.11 3.90
N GLN A 105 -14.90 -15.23 3.73
CA GLN A 105 -15.87 -14.64 4.66
C GLN A 105 -16.26 -15.60 5.78
N THR A 106 -16.17 -16.90 5.53
CA THR A 106 -16.63 -17.94 6.47
C THR A 106 -15.68 -19.12 6.46
N ARG A 107 -15.64 -19.85 7.57
CA ARG A 107 -14.86 -21.10 7.68
C ARG A 107 -15.23 -22.10 6.58
N HIS A 108 -16.52 -22.20 6.28
CA HIS A 108 -17.02 -23.11 5.24
C HIS A 108 -16.50 -22.73 3.83
N ALA A 109 -16.27 -21.45 3.55
CA ALA A 109 -15.66 -21.03 2.29
C ALA A 109 -14.22 -21.50 2.16
N PHE A 110 -13.43 -21.43 3.24
CA PHE A 110 -12.06 -21.94 3.28
C PHE A 110 -12.00 -23.46 3.10
N VAL A 111 -12.82 -24.20 3.85
CA VAL A 111 -12.97 -25.67 3.72
C VAL A 111 -13.27 -26.08 2.28
N ARG A 112 -14.27 -25.47 1.63
CA ARG A 112 -14.60 -25.78 0.23
C ARG A 112 -13.48 -25.46 -0.75
N ALA A 113 -12.59 -24.53 -0.40
CA ALA A 113 -11.44 -24.18 -1.21
C ALA A 113 -10.19 -25.04 -0.89
N GLY A 114 -10.31 -26.05 -0.01
CA GLY A 114 -9.24 -26.98 0.35
C GLY A 114 -8.40 -26.56 1.55
N TYR A 115 -8.85 -25.59 2.35
CA TYR A 115 -8.15 -25.08 3.53
C TYR A 115 -8.84 -25.53 4.83
N ASP A 116 -8.97 -26.85 5.02
CA ASP A 116 -9.66 -27.45 6.17
C ASP A 116 -8.95 -27.21 7.51
N GLU A 117 -7.63 -27.09 7.47
CA GLU A 117 -6.75 -26.97 8.63
C GLU A 117 -6.56 -25.51 9.09
N LEU A 118 -7.35 -24.56 8.58
CA LEU A 118 -7.16 -23.14 8.88
C LEU A 118 -7.13 -22.83 10.39
N ASP A 119 -7.86 -23.59 11.21
CA ASP A 119 -7.91 -23.38 12.67
C ASP A 119 -6.65 -23.87 13.40
N SER A 120 -5.82 -24.72 12.77
CA SER A 120 -4.54 -25.18 13.33
C SER A 120 -3.36 -24.28 12.93
N TRP A 121 -3.58 -23.37 11.98
CA TRP A 121 -2.57 -22.45 11.49
C TRP A 121 -2.20 -21.40 12.54
N GLU A 122 -0.97 -20.92 12.48
CA GLU A 122 -0.44 -19.94 13.43
C GLU A 122 -1.11 -18.59 13.23
N LEU A 123 -1.43 -17.89 14.33
CA LEU A 123 -1.98 -16.55 14.24
C LEU A 123 -0.89 -15.52 13.94
N ALA A 124 -1.05 -14.79 12.86
CA ALA A 124 -0.19 -13.69 12.47
C ALA A 124 -0.93 -12.35 12.63
N TRP A 125 -0.19 -11.31 12.99
CA TRP A 125 -0.75 -10.00 13.30
C TRP A 125 0.03 -8.89 12.61
N ALA A 126 -0.71 -7.87 12.15
CA ALA A 126 -0.14 -6.63 11.68
C ALA A 126 -0.07 -5.59 12.82
N PRO A 127 0.96 -4.72 12.88
CA PRO A 127 1.11 -3.77 13.98
C PRO A 127 -0.02 -2.73 14.11
N GLY A 128 -0.52 -2.21 12.99
CA GLY A 128 -1.43 -1.04 12.93
C GLY A 128 -2.90 -1.38 12.67
N ARG A 129 -3.23 -2.61 12.29
CA ARG A 129 -4.63 -3.08 12.17
C ARG A 129 -4.74 -4.50 12.72
N ARG A 130 -5.58 -4.70 13.73
CA ARG A 130 -5.80 -6.00 14.41
C ARG A 130 -6.57 -7.02 13.56
N ARG A 131 -6.34 -7.08 12.24
CA ARG A 131 -6.88 -8.14 11.39
C ARG A 131 -6.21 -9.44 11.79
N ARG A 132 -7.02 -10.48 12.02
CA ARG A 132 -6.54 -11.82 12.34
C ARG A 132 -6.13 -12.52 11.06
N TRP A 133 -4.86 -12.88 10.98
CA TRP A 133 -4.33 -13.70 9.90
C TRP A 133 -3.98 -15.09 10.43
N HIS A 134 -4.08 -16.08 9.56
CA HIS A 134 -3.69 -17.46 9.81
C HIS A 134 -2.57 -17.78 8.84
N TRP A 135 -1.41 -18.17 9.35
CA TRP A 135 -0.24 -18.51 8.57
C TRP A 135 0.02 -20.01 8.68
N ASN A 136 0.21 -20.68 7.54
CA ASN A 136 0.51 -22.12 7.51
C ASN A 136 1.95 -22.46 7.97
N GLY A 137 2.72 -21.49 8.49
CA GLY A 137 4.13 -21.64 8.84
C GLY A 137 5.06 -21.75 7.62
N LYS A 138 4.55 -21.47 6.43
CA LYS A 138 5.27 -21.58 5.16
C LYS A 138 4.91 -20.43 4.23
N ASP A 139 4.08 -20.67 3.23
CA ASP A 139 3.88 -19.83 2.05
C ASP A 139 2.44 -19.32 1.88
N ILE A 140 1.52 -19.65 2.79
CA ILE A 140 0.11 -19.26 2.69
C ILE A 140 -0.33 -18.46 3.90
N LEU A 141 -0.91 -17.29 3.62
CA LEU A 141 -1.50 -16.42 4.62
C LEU A 141 -2.99 -16.24 4.34
N ALA A 142 -3.83 -16.57 5.31
CA ALA A 142 -5.28 -16.50 5.18
C ALA A 142 -5.88 -15.45 6.11
N ALA A 143 -6.87 -14.70 5.63
CA ALA A 143 -7.60 -13.73 6.43
C ALA A 143 -9.10 -13.81 6.20
N TYR A 144 -9.83 -13.64 7.29
CA TYR A 144 -11.26 -13.39 7.22
C TYR A 144 -11.53 -11.96 6.76
N ILE A 145 -12.45 -11.81 5.82
CA ILE A 145 -13.01 -10.51 5.40
C ILE A 145 -14.49 -10.47 5.76
N ALA A 146 -14.93 -9.44 6.48
CA ALA A 146 -16.31 -9.28 6.92
C ALA A 146 -17.09 -8.29 6.04
N SER A 147 -16.40 -7.41 5.32
CA SER A 147 -17.01 -6.35 4.52
C SER A 147 -16.20 -5.99 3.27
N ALA A 148 -16.81 -5.25 2.34
CA ALA A 148 -16.09 -4.61 1.24
C ALA A 148 -14.99 -3.66 1.75
N SER A 149 -15.25 -2.96 2.87
CA SER A 149 -14.25 -2.07 3.49
C SER A 149 -13.04 -2.80 4.07
N ASP A 150 -13.10 -4.11 4.27
CA ASP A 150 -11.89 -4.88 4.55
C ASP A 150 -10.97 -4.96 3.35
N LEU A 151 -11.53 -5.15 2.15
CA LEU A 151 -10.80 -5.19 0.88
C LEU A 151 -10.25 -3.81 0.51
N ASP A 152 -11.04 -2.75 0.72
CA ASP A 152 -10.66 -1.36 0.42
C ASP A 152 -9.37 -0.91 1.11
N ASP A 153 -9.04 -1.48 2.27
CA ASP A 153 -7.77 -1.22 2.96
C ASP A 153 -6.73 -2.29 2.68
N LEU A 154 -7.15 -3.56 2.58
CA LEU A 154 -6.23 -4.66 2.49
C LEU A 154 -5.55 -4.73 1.12
N ILE A 155 -6.33 -4.64 0.05
CA ILE A 155 -5.82 -4.80 -1.31
C ILE A 155 -4.85 -3.67 -1.65
N PRO A 156 -5.17 -2.39 -1.43
CA PRO A 156 -4.20 -1.33 -1.69
C PRO A 156 -2.94 -1.43 -0.85
N SER A 157 -3.04 -1.88 0.42
CA SER A 157 -1.86 -2.08 1.28
C SER A 157 -0.94 -3.19 0.75
N ILE A 158 -1.50 -4.31 0.28
CA ILE A 158 -0.70 -5.40 -0.30
C ILE A 158 -0.01 -4.94 -1.58
N VAL A 159 -0.73 -4.25 -2.47
CA VAL A 159 -0.20 -3.76 -3.74
C VAL A 159 0.88 -2.71 -3.51
N ALA A 160 0.64 -1.74 -2.63
CA ALA A 160 1.63 -0.72 -2.28
C ALA A 160 2.87 -1.34 -1.63
N TYR A 161 2.71 -2.31 -0.72
CA TYR A 161 3.84 -3.04 -0.17
C TYR A 161 4.67 -3.72 -1.27
N GLN A 162 4.03 -4.42 -2.22
CA GLN A 162 4.74 -5.09 -3.31
C GLN A 162 5.53 -4.09 -4.18
N ILE A 163 4.90 -3.00 -4.60
CA ILE A 163 5.54 -1.98 -5.45
C ILE A 163 6.80 -1.46 -4.76
N GLU A 164 6.68 -1.05 -3.50
CA GLU A 164 7.78 -0.46 -2.74
C GLU A 164 8.87 -1.45 -2.38
N TRP A 165 8.47 -2.68 -2.01
CA TRP A 165 9.38 -3.79 -1.78
C TRP A 165 10.22 -4.09 -3.03
N ASN A 166 9.58 -4.14 -4.20
CA ASN A 166 10.25 -4.38 -5.47
C ASN A 166 11.24 -3.27 -5.80
N LYS A 167 10.88 -1.99 -5.60
CA LYS A 167 11.80 -0.85 -5.79
C LYS A 167 13.05 -0.99 -4.92
N MET A 168 12.87 -1.29 -3.63
CA MET A 168 14.01 -1.51 -2.72
C MET A 168 14.87 -2.69 -3.16
N HIS A 169 14.26 -3.82 -3.55
CA HIS A 169 14.99 -4.97 -4.06
C HIS A 169 15.77 -4.67 -5.34
N HIS A 170 15.21 -3.89 -6.25
CA HIS A 170 15.89 -3.46 -7.47
C HIS A 170 17.11 -2.60 -7.14
N LEU A 171 16.99 -1.63 -6.23
CA LEU A 171 18.11 -0.80 -5.79
C LEU A 171 19.21 -1.62 -5.09
N LEU A 172 18.84 -2.55 -4.21
CA LEU A 172 19.79 -3.41 -3.52
C LEU A 172 20.55 -4.35 -4.48
N ARG A 173 19.87 -4.85 -5.52
CA ARG A 173 20.51 -5.68 -6.56
C ARG A 173 21.40 -4.86 -7.49
N ALA A 174 21.10 -3.58 -7.71
CA ALA A 174 21.90 -2.68 -8.52
C ALA A 174 23.10 -2.09 -7.76
N ALA A 175 23.07 -2.14 -6.42
CA ALA A 175 24.18 -1.66 -5.60
C ALA A 175 25.43 -2.53 -5.85
N PRO A 176 26.60 -1.92 -6.08
CA PRO A 176 27.87 -2.66 -6.10
C PRO A 176 28.05 -3.39 -4.78
N GLN A 177 28.51 -4.64 -4.83
CA GLN A 177 28.89 -5.37 -3.62
C GLN A 177 30.00 -4.56 -2.94
N ALA A 178 29.73 -4.06 -1.74
CA ALA A 178 30.77 -3.43 -0.92
C ALA A 178 31.83 -4.50 -0.66
N GLN A 179 33.02 -4.27 -1.22
CA GLN A 179 34.18 -5.16 -1.17
C GLN A 179 34.88 -5.06 0.18
#